data_AF-A0A3A0CSI4-F1
#
_entry.id   AF-A0A3A0CSI4-F1
#
_cell.length_a   1.000
_cell.length_b   1.000
_cell.length_c   1.000
_cell.angle_alpha   90.00
_cell.angle_beta   90.00
_cell.angle_gamma   90.00
#
_symmetry.space_group_name_H-M   'P 1'
#
loop_
_entity.id
_entity.type
_entity.pdbx_description
1 polymer ?
#
loop_
_entity_poly.entity_id
_entity_poly.type
_entity_poly.pdbx_seq_one_letter_code
_entity_poly.pdbx_strand_id
1 'polypeptide(L)'
;MESKMVQHTEPKAWYLSNFDFFESKLNGGTALPFHETRRDAISRFSELGFPTVRNEEWKYTNLAPMLEHKFKLLHQPVKITASTAARFEIPEVEQNLLVFVNGQFAPALSRLVSQAKGLVVESLAQALKRDPELAGKYLAQYAEYEKETFVALNTAFALDGAFIRVPRNL
;
A
#
# COMPACT_ATOMS: atom_id res chain seq x y z
N MET A 1 30.81 6.43 -34.13
CA MET A 1 29.57 6.97 -33.51
C MET A 1 29.05 5.85 -32.63
N GLU A 2 29.45 5.85 -31.36
CA GLU A 2 29.17 4.76 -30.42
C GLU A 2 27.68 4.77 -30.05
N SER A 3 27.00 3.68 -30.40
CA SER A 3 25.66 3.37 -29.92
C SER A 3 25.75 3.08 -28.43
N LYS A 4 25.32 4.03 -27.59
CA LYS A 4 25.07 3.76 -26.18
C LYS A 4 23.88 2.79 -26.09
N MET A 5 24.17 1.50 -25.91
CA MET A 5 23.20 0.54 -25.41
C MET A 5 22.67 1.07 -24.08
N VAL A 6 21.46 1.64 -24.11
CA VAL A 6 20.68 1.87 -22.91
C VAL A 6 20.34 0.48 -22.38
N GLN A 7 20.96 0.08 -21.27
CA GLN A 7 20.53 -1.10 -20.54
C GLN A 7 19.10 -0.84 -20.04
N HIS A 8 18.11 -1.26 -20.83
CA HIS A 8 16.74 -1.37 -20.38
C HIS A 8 16.70 -2.47 -19.34
N THR A 9 16.87 -2.10 -18.06
CA THR A 9 16.39 -2.96 -16.98
C THR A 9 14.89 -3.12 -17.20
N GLU A 10 14.41 -4.34 -17.43
CA GLU A 10 12.97 -4.60 -17.59
C GLU A 10 12.20 -3.98 -16.41
N PRO A 11 11.07 -3.27 -16.63
CA PRO A 11 10.31 -2.62 -15.57
C PRO A 11 10.04 -3.55 -14.37
N LYS A 12 9.78 -4.84 -14.63
CA LYS A 12 9.63 -5.86 -13.59
C LYS A 12 10.83 -5.93 -12.64
N ALA A 13 12.05 -6.04 -13.17
CA ALA A 13 13.28 -6.14 -12.38
C ALA A 13 13.52 -4.89 -11.52
N TRP A 14 13.07 -3.72 -11.98
CA TRP A 14 13.11 -2.50 -11.18
C TRP A 14 12.28 -2.62 -9.89
N TYR A 15 11.04 -3.10 -9.97
CA TYR A 15 10.19 -3.25 -8.79
C TYR A 15 10.68 -4.35 -7.86
N LEU A 16 11.18 -5.47 -8.39
CA LEU A 16 11.78 -6.54 -7.57
C LEU A 16 12.96 -6.01 -6.73
N SER A 17 13.89 -5.28 -7.36
CA SER A 17 15.02 -4.69 -6.63
C SER A 17 14.61 -3.61 -5.62
N ASN A 18 13.54 -2.84 -5.89
CA ASN A 18 13.02 -1.88 -4.91
C ASN A 18 12.37 -2.59 -3.72
N PHE A 19 11.83 -3.80 -3.89
CA PHE A 19 11.28 -4.58 -2.78
C PHE A 19 12.37 -4.99 -1.80
N ASP A 20 13.53 -5.45 -2.28
CA ASP A 20 14.67 -5.79 -1.41
C ASP A 20 15.08 -4.60 -0.53
N PHE A 21 15.15 -3.40 -1.13
CA PHE A 21 15.45 -2.18 -0.38
C PHE A 21 14.35 -1.87 0.64
N PHE A 22 13.08 -1.92 0.22
CA PHE A 22 11.92 -1.70 1.07
C PHE A 22 11.89 -2.66 2.27
N GLU A 23 12.11 -3.95 2.03
CA GLU A 23 12.12 -5.02 3.02
C GLU A 23 13.20 -4.76 4.09
N SER A 24 14.40 -4.33 3.67
CA SER A 24 15.50 -3.95 4.58
C SER A 24 15.16 -2.77 5.51
N LYS A 25 14.13 -1.97 5.18
CA LYS A 25 13.71 -0.78 5.93
C LYS A 25 12.47 -0.97 6.79
N LEU A 26 11.92 -2.19 6.87
CA LEU A 26 10.67 -2.45 7.59
C LEU A 26 10.74 -2.30 9.13
N ASN A 27 11.89 -1.94 9.74
CA ASN A 27 12.03 -1.55 11.16
C ASN A 27 11.19 -2.40 12.15
N GLY A 28 11.44 -3.71 12.20
CA GLY A 28 10.70 -4.67 13.04
C GLY A 28 9.43 -5.24 12.40
N GLY A 29 8.97 -4.66 11.29
CA GLY A 29 7.85 -5.18 10.49
C GLY A 29 8.13 -6.52 9.82
N THR A 30 9.40 -6.92 9.67
CA THR A 30 9.79 -8.26 9.21
C THR A 30 9.46 -9.36 10.20
N ALA A 31 9.30 -9.04 11.49
CA ALA A 31 8.93 -10.01 12.52
C ALA A 31 7.41 -10.20 12.65
N LEU A 32 6.61 -9.40 11.92
CA LEU A 32 5.15 -9.52 11.94
C LEU A 32 4.68 -10.60 10.95
N PRO A 33 3.61 -11.35 11.25
CA PRO A 33 3.08 -12.38 10.34
C PRO A 33 2.77 -11.87 8.93
N PHE A 34 2.36 -10.61 8.80
CA PHE A 34 2.08 -10.00 7.49
C PHE A 34 3.30 -9.94 6.57
N HIS A 35 4.52 -10.05 7.11
CA HIS A 35 5.73 -10.04 6.30
C HIS A 35 5.75 -11.17 5.26
N GLU A 36 5.33 -12.38 5.63
CA GLU A 36 5.27 -13.53 4.72
C GLU A 36 4.35 -13.24 3.52
N THR A 37 3.17 -12.69 3.78
CA THR A 37 2.21 -12.28 2.74
C THR A 37 2.83 -11.29 1.74
N ARG A 38 3.75 -10.42 2.18
CA ARG A 38 4.44 -9.50 1.27
C ARG A 38 5.41 -10.23 0.35
N ARG A 39 6.13 -11.21 0.90
CA ARG A 39 7.08 -12.03 0.14
C ARG A 39 6.34 -12.90 -0.88
N ASP A 40 5.21 -13.47 -0.49
CA ASP A 40 4.35 -14.21 -1.40
C ASP A 40 3.83 -13.30 -2.51
N ALA A 41 3.38 -12.08 -2.17
CA ALA A 41 2.89 -11.11 -3.15
C ALA A 41 3.97 -10.63 -4.13
N ILE A 42 5.18 -10.32 -3.67
CA ILE A 42 6.27 -9.90 -4.59
C ILE A 42 6.75 -11.08 -5.44
N SER A 43 6.80 -12.28 -4.87
CA SER A 43 7.11 -13.50 -5.62
C SER A 43 6.09 -13.70 -6.72
N ARG A 44 4.81 -13.53 -6.41
CA ARG A 44 3.75 -13.64 -7.42
C ARG A 44 3.85 -12.58 -8.51
N PHE A 45 4.13 -11.33 -8.15
CA PHE A 45 4.39 -10.27 -9.13
C PHE A 45 5.54 -10.65 -10.07
N SER A 46 6.59 -11.32 -9.57
CA SER A 46 7.72 -11.76 -10.40
C SER A 46 7.32 -12.75 -11.51
N GLU A 47 6.31 -13.56 -11.24
CA GLU A 47 5.72 -14.54 -12.15
C GLU A 47 4.72 -13.89 -13.12
N LEU A 48 3.81 -13.06 -12.61
CA LEU A 48 2.77 -12.39 -13.41
C LEU A 48 3.36 -11.34 -14.38
N GLY A 49 4.31 -10.54 -13.90
CA GLY A 49 4.83 -9.39 -14.63
C GLY A 49 3.77 -8.29 -14.87
N PHE A 50 4.08 -7.31 -15.72
CA PHE A 50 3.08 -6.30 -16.08
C PHE A 50 2.19 -6.79 -17.22
N PRO A 51 0.87 -6.55 -17.13
CA PRO A 51 -0.03 -6.87 -18.22
C PRO A 51 0.23 -5.96 -19.42
N THR A 52 -0.22 -6.41 -20.58
CA THR A 52 -0.13 -5.69 -21.86
C THR A 52 -1.52 -5.55 -22.45
N VAL A 53 -1.66 -4.76 -23.52
CA VAL A 53 -2.94 -4.66 -24.27
C VAL A 53 -3.39 -5.98 -24.92
N ARG A 54 -2.57 -7.04 -24.85
CA ARG A 54 -2.94 -8.41 -25.26
C ARG A 54 -3.75 -9.14 -24.20
N ASN A 55 -3.64 -8.74 -22.93
CA ASN A 55 -4.47 -9.25 -21.84
C ASN A 55 -5.87 -8.62 -21.96
N GLU A 56 -6.94 -9.42 -21.92
CA GLU A 56 -8.30 -8.94 -22.20
C GLU A 56 -8.73 -7.78 -21.29
N GLU A 57 -8.44 -7.87 -19.99
CA GLU A 57 -8.74 -6.84 -18.99
C GLU A 57 -7.97 -5.53 -19.21
N TRP A 58 -6.87 -5.57 -19.98
CA TRP A 58 -5.97 -4.45 -20.24
C TRP A 58 -6.01 -3.96 -21.68
N LYS A 59 -6.90 -4.52 -22.52
CA LYS A 59 -7.02 -4.19 -23.95
C LYS A 59 -7.16 -2.68 -24.22
N TYR A 60 -7.81 -1.96 -23.31
CA TYR A 60 -8.08 -0.53 -23.42
C TYR A 60 -7.20 0.35 -22.51
N THR A 61 -6.25 -0.25 -21.80
CA THR A 61 -5.39 0.45 -20.82
C THR A 61 -3.92 0.15 -21.13
N ASN A 62 -3.30 0.99 -21.96
CA ASN A 62 -1.89 0.83 -22.31
C ASN A 62 -0.97 1.32 -21.19
N LEU A 63 -0.28 0.38 -20.53
CA LEU A 63 0.66 0.66 -19.45
C LEU A 63 2.06 1.10 -19.90
N ALA A 64 2.40 0.95 -21.18
CA ALA A 64 3.77 1.20 -21.65
C ALA A 64 4.32 2.59 -21.25
N PRO A 65 3.58 3.70 -21.40
CA PRO A 65 4.09 5.02 -21.01
C PRO A 65 4.36 5.14 -19.51
N MET A 66 3.53 4.51 -18.68
CA MET A 66 3.74 4.51 -17.22
C MET A 66 5.01 3.73 -16.86
N LEU A 67 5.28 2.62 -17.54
CA LEU A 67 6.41 1.73 -17.25
C LEU A 67 7.77 2.26 -17.72
N GLU A 68 7.79 3.33 -18.53
CA GLU A 68 9.02 4.08 -18.85
C GLU A 68 9.56 4.83 -17.62
N HIS A 69 8.69 5.13 -16.65
CA HIS A 69 9.06 5.82 -15.42
C HIS A 69 9.53 4.86 -14.32
N LYS A 70 10.63 5.22 -13.68
CA LYS A 70 11.19 4.50 -12.52
C LYS A 70 10.65 5.07 -11.22
N PHE A 71 9.46 4.62 -10.83
CA PHE A 71 8.85 4.99 -9.54
C PHE A 71 9.71 4.48 -8.37
N LYS A 72 9.75 5.27 -7.29
CA LYS A 72 10.47 4.96 -6.05
C LYS A 72 9.57 5.27 -4.87
N LEU A 73 9.68 4.48 -3.81
CA LEU A 73 9.02 4.78 -2.56
C LEU A 73 9.66 6.03 -1.92
N LEU A 74 8.81 6.96 -1.49
CA LEU A 74 9.24 8.13 -0.76
C LEU A 74 9.45 7.76 0.70
N HIS A 75 10.69 7.89 1.16
CA HIS A 75 11.09 7.58 2.54
C HIS A 75 11.11 8.82 3.44
N GLN A 76 11.08 10.01 2.86
CA GLN A 76 11.13 11.24 3.61
C GLN A 76 9.73 11.76 3.92
N PRO A 77 9.46 12.19 5.17
CA PRO A 77 8.21 12.84 5.51
C PRO A 77 8.01 14.07 4.65
N VAL A 78 6.87 14.14 3.96
CA VAL A 78 6.43 15.34 3.26
C VAL A 78 5.59 16.16 4.24
N LYS A 79 5.90 17.44 4.39
CA LYS A 79 5.08 18.35 5.20
C LYS A 79 3.80 18.67 4.43
N ILE A 80 2.69 18.12 4.88
CA ILE A 80 1.35 18.48 4.43
C ILE A 80 0.71 19.38 5.49
N THR A 81 0.05 20.45 5.06
CA THR A 81 -0.64 21.38 5.97
C THR A 81 -2.01 20.85 6.37
N ALA A 82 -2.48 21.24 7.56
CA ALA A 82 -3.85 20.96 7.99
C ALA A 82 -4.90 21.50 7.00
N SER A 83 -4.64 22.68 6.41
CA SER A 83 -5.50 23.24 5.36
C SER A 83 -5.60 22.37 4.11
N THR A 84 -4.58 21.58 3.79
CA THR A 84 -4.63 20.64 2.66
C THR A 84 -5.54 19.46 2.99
N ALA A 85 -5.42 18.90 4.20
CA ALA A 85 -6.27 17.81 4.66
C ALA A 85 -7.75 18.26 4.77
N ALA A 86 -7.99 19.46 5.30
CA ALA A 86 -9.33 20.01 5.49
C ALA A 86 -10.16 20.14 4.19
N ARG A 87 -9.50 20.21 3.02
CA ARG A 87 -10.19 20.24 1.71
C ARG A 87 -10.93 18.96 1.37
N PHE A 88 -10.60 17.86 2.04
CA PHE A 88 -11.21 16.55 1.85
C PHE A 88 -12.19 16.21 2.98
N GLU A 89 -12.39 17.12 3.94
CA GLU A 89 -13.43 16.94 4.96
C GLU A 89 -14.81 17.16 4.36
N ILE A 90 -15.79 16.40 4.86
CA ILE A 90 -17.19 16.59 4.49
C ILE A 90 -17.72 17.69 5.41
N PRO A 91 -18.13 18.86 4.87
CA PRO A 91 -18.66 19.94 5.68
C PRO A 91 -19.87 19.48 6.49
N GLU A 92 -20.00 20.01 7.70
CA GLU A 92 -21.18 19.82 8.56
C GLU A 92 -21.43 18.37 9.04
N VAL A 93 -20.45 17.47 8.85
CA VAL A 93 -20.52 16.09 9.34
C VAL A 93 -19.49 15.86 10.45
N GLU A 94 -19.95 15.34 11.59
CA GLU A 94 -19.05 14.79 12.61
C GLU A 94 -18.52 13.43 12.13
N GLN A 95 -17.23 13.38 11.79
CA GLN A 95 -16.60 12.21 11.17
C GLN A 95 -15.25 11.87 11.80
N ASN A 96 -14.95 10.56 11.79
CA ASN A 96 -13.58 10.10 11.94
C ASN A 96 -12.82 10.35 10.63
N LEU A 97 -11.71 11.09 10.70
CA LEU A 97 -10.82 11.38 9.59
C LEU A 97 -9.48 10.68 9.83
N LEU A 98 -9.09 9.81 8.90
CA LEU A 98 -7.76 9.21 8.86
C LEU A 98 -7.04 9.74 7.62
N VAL A 99 -5.89 10.38 7.85
CA VAL A 99 -5.06 10.93 6.78
C VAL A 99 -3.82 10.07 6.64
N PHE A 100 -3.55 9.66 5.39
CA PHE A 100 -2.34 8.95 5.01
C PHE A 100 -1.54 9.80 4.03
N VAL A 101 -0.27 10.07 4.34
CA VAL A 101 0.63 10.81 3.47
C VAL A 101 1.63 9.81 2.90
N ASN A 102 1.60 9.61 1.59
CA ASN A 102 2.45 8.63 0.89
C ASN A 102 2.39 7.22 1.51
N GLY A 103 1.18 6.77 1.88
CA GLY A 103 0.96 5.43 2.43
C GLY A 103 1.30 5.26 3.91
N GLN A 104 1.60 6.33 4.65
CA GLN A 104 1.85 6.31 6.10
C GLN A 104 0.80 7.13 6.86
N PHE A 105 0.30 6.62 7.98
CA PHE A 105 -0.66 7.35 8.81
C PHE A 105 -0.05 8.66 9.35
N ALA A 106 -0.81 9.75 9.27
CA ALA A 106 -0.44 11.08 9.72
C ALA A 106 -1.32 11.52 10.91
N PRO A 107 -0.93 11.22 12.16
CA PRO A 107 -1.75 11.51 13.34
C PRO A 107 -2.09 12.99 13.49
N ALA A 108 -1.14 13.88 13.20
CA ALA A 108 -1.32 15.33 13.33
C ALA A 108 -2.33 15.93 12.34
N LEU A 109 -2.71 15.17 11.30
CA LEU A 109 -3.70 15.57 10.31
C LEU A 109 -5.01 14.76 10.44
N SER A 110 -5.02 13.78 11.34
CA SER A 110 -6.14 12.86 11.54
C SER A 110 -6.95 13.28 12.77
N ARG A 111 -8.24 12.92 12.78
CA ARG A 111 -9.17 13.28 13.86
C ARG A 111 -10.14 12.13 14.08
N LEU A 112 -10.11 11.54 15.27
CA LEU A 112 -11.09 10.50 15.66
C LEU A 112 -12.05 11.12 16.68
N VAL A 113 -13.34 11.14 16.35
CA VAL A 113 -14.41 11.74 17.16
C VAL A 113 -15.35 10.71 17.76
N SER A 114 -15.51 9.55 17.13
CA SER A 114 -16.46 8.53 17.60
C SER A 114 -15.97 7.91 18.90
N GLN A 115 -16.84 7.91 19.91
CA GLN A 115 -16.64 7.27 21.21
C GLN A 115 -17.47 5.99 21.36
N ALA A 116 -17.98 5.46 20.24
CA ALA A 116 -18.77 4.24 20.21
C ALA A 116 -18.04 3.09 20.90
N LYS A 117 -18.65 2.53 21.95
CA LYS A 117 -18.02 1.48 22.76
C LYS A 117 -17.69 0.27 21.89
N GLY A 118 -16.41 -0.09 21.84
CA GLY A 118 -15.91 -1.25 21.10
C GLY A 118 -15.61 -0.99 19.62
N LEU A 119 -15.96 0.19 19.08
CA LEU A 119 -15.46 0.62 17.78
C LEU A 119 -13.96 0.84 17.87
N VAL A 120 -13.22 0.25 16.93
CA VAL A 120 -11.79 0.47 16.78
C VAL A 120 -11.56 1.12 15.43
N VAL A 121 -10.90 2.28 15.44
CA VAL A 121 -10.46 3.00 14.24
C VAL A 121 -9.02 3.40 14.46
N GLU A 122 -8.10 2.83 13.70
CA GLU A 122 -6.66 3.10 13.84
C GLU A 122 -5.91 2.80 12.54
N SER A 123 -4.60 3.03 12.55
CA SER A 123 -3.72 2.64 11.44
C SER A 123 -3.50 1.12 11.42
N LEU A 124 -3.40 0.54 10.23
CA LEU A 124 -3.11 -0.88 10.04
C LEU A 124 -1.78 -1.25 10.69
N ALA A 125 -0.78 -0.38 10.61
CA ALA A 125 0.52 -0.59 11.25
C ALA A 125 0.41 -0.68 12.79
N GLN A 126 -0.49 0.08 13.42
CA GLN A 126 -0.77 -0.04 14.85
C GLN A 126 -1.55 -1.32 15.16
N ALA A 127 -2.58 -1.65 14.36
CA ALA A 127 -3.37 -2.85 14.54
C ALA A 127 -2.51 -4.13 14.46
N LEU A 128 -1.61 -4.22 13.46
CA LEU A 128 -0.68 -5.33 13.28
C LEU A 128 0.31 -5.47 14.45
N LYS A 129 0.66 -4.39 15.15
CA LYS A 129 1.51 -4.44 16.34
C LYS A 129 0.72 -4.84 17.59
N ARG A 130 -0.52 -4.38 17.71
CA ARG A 130 -1.36 -4.61 18.89
C ARG A 130 -1.95 -6.02 18.93
N ASP A 131 -2.44 -6.49 17.78
CA ASP A 131 -3.07 -7.81 17.63
C ASP A 131 -2.78 -8.35 16.21
N PRO A 132 -1.57 -8.90 15.98
CA PRO A 132 -1.15 -9.35 14.66
C PRO A 132 -2.05 -10.46 14.10
N GLU A 133 -2.60 -11.33 14.95
CA GLU A 133 -3.48 -12.42 14.53
C GLU A 133 -4.80 -11.87 14.00
N LEU A 134 -5.46 -10.98 14.74
CA LEU A 134 -6.73 -10.41 14.30
C LEU A 134 -6.58 -9.54 13.06
N ALA A 135 -5.56 -8.67 13.04
CA ALA A 135 -5.31 -7.79 11.90
C ALA A 135 -4.88 -8.59 10.66
N GLY A 136 -4.02 -9.61 10.86
CA GLY A 136 -3.56 -10.49 9.79
C GLY A 136 -4.65 -11.39 9.22
N LYS A 137 -5.62 -11.82 10.03
CA LYS A 137 -6.71 -12.73 9.62
C LYS A 137 -7.49 -12.26 8.39
N TYR A 138 -7.67 -10.96 8.22
CA TYR A 138 -8.47 -10.39 7.12
C TYR A 138 -7.63 -9.68 6.06
N LEU A 139 -6.33 -9.50 6.32
CA LEU A 139 -5.44 -8.81 5.40
C LEU A 139 -5.10 -9.72 4.22
N ALA A 140 -5.12 -9.14 3.01
CA ALA A 140 -4.86 -9.84 1.75
C ALA A 140 -5.74 -11.08 1.48
N GLN A 141 -6.94 -11.16 2.07
CA GLN A 141 -7.87 -12.30 1.86
C GLN A 141 -8.84 -12.09 0.70
N TYR A 142 -9.24 -10.83 0.44
CA TYR A 142 -10.30 -10.52 -0.52
C TYR A 142 -9.78 -9.95 -1.84
N ALA A 143 -8.61 -9.33 -1.82
CA ALA A 143 -7.94 -8.83 -3.02
C ALA A 143 -6.95 -9.90 -3.50
N GLU A 144 -7.21 -10.44 -4.69
CA GLU A 144 -6.50 -11.61 -5.24
C GLU A 144 -5.10 -11.24 -5.76
N TYR A 145 -4.15 -11.06 -4.85
CA TYR A 145 -2.76 -10.79 -5.21
C TYR A 145 -2.11 -11.95 -5.99
N GLU A 146 -2.70 -13.15 -5.91
CA GLU A 146 -2.34 -14.35 -6.67
C GLU A 146 -2.67 -14.23 -8.17
N LYS A 147 -3.48 -13.27 -8.60
CA LYS A 147 -3.89 -13.14 -10.01
C LYS A 147 -3.66 -11.74 -10.56
N GLU A 148 -3.79 -10.74 -9.70
CA GLU A 148 -3.77 -9.34 -10.10
C GLU A 148 -2.43 -8.67 -9.80
N THR A 149 -1.67 -8.33 -10.84
CA THR A 149 -0.33 -7.73 -10.73
C THR A 149 -0.28 -6.48 -9.84
N PHE A 150 -1.26 -5.59 -9.94
CA PHE A 150 -1.27 -4.36 -9.14
C PHE A 150 -1.69 -4.61 -7.69
N VAL A 151 -2.51 -5.64 -7.45
CA VAL A 151 -2.82 -6.09 -6.08
C VAL A 151 -1.58 -6.74 -5.46
N ALA A 152 -0.83 -7.54 -6.23
CA ALA A 152 0.45 -8.11 -5.83
C ALA A 152 1.47 -7.03 -5.44
N LEU A 153 1.65 -6.01 -6.29
CA LEU A 153 2.51 -4.88 -5.96
C LEU A 153 2.02 -4.08 -4.74
N ASN A 154 0.72 -3.79 -4.64
CA ASN A 154 0.17 -3.06 -3.50
C ASN A 154 0.37 -3.83 -2.19
N THR A 155 0.09 -5.14 -2.20
CA THR A 155 0.23 -6.03 -1.04
C THR A 155 1.69 -6.15 -0.61
N ALA A 156 2.60 -6.36 -1.56
CA ALA A 156 4.04 -6.40 -1.31
C ALA A 156 4.54 -5.12 -0.62
N PHE A 157 4.20 -3.96 -1.19
CA PHE A 157 4.73 -2.67 -0.77
C PHE A 157 3.88 -1.90 0.26
N ALA A 158 2.75 -2.45 0.73
CA ALA A 158 1.90 -1.78 1.73
C ALA A 158 2.75 -1.32 2.93
N LEU A 159 2.52 -0.18 3.56
CA LEU A 159 3.24 0.17 4.81
C LEU A 159 2.27 0.29 5.95
N ASP A 160 1.14 0.90 5.63
CA ASP A 160 0.08 1.21 6.53
C ASP A 160 -1.25 1.18 5.77
N GLY A 161 -2.32 1.53 6.45
CA GLY A 161 -3.66 1.59 5.92
C GLY A 161 -4.65 1.88 7.04
N ALA A 162 -5.94 1.83 6.74
CA ALA A 162 -6.96 1.93 7.77
C ALA A 162 -7.32 0.55 8.30
N PHE A 163 -7.36 0.40 9.62
CA PHE A 163 -7.98 -0.75 10.28
C PHE A 163 -9.22 -0.27 11.05
N ILE A 164 -10.38 -0.78 10.65
CA ILE A 164 -11.67 -0.42 11.22
C ILE A 164 -12.37 -1.71 11.66
N ARG A 165 -12.63 -1.83 12.96
CA ARG A 165 -13.40 -2.96 13.53
C ARG A 165 -14.64 -2.43 14.22
N VAL A 166 -15.78 -2.82 13.68
CA VAL A 166 -17.10 -2.53 14.23
C VAL A 166 -17.56 -3.75 15.04
N PRO A 167 -17.89 -3.61 16.34
CA PRO A 167 -18.44 -4.72 17.11
C PRO A 167 -19.85 -5.06 16.62
N ARG A 168 -20.30 -6.28 16.91
CA ARG A 168 -21.69 -6.67 16.60
C ARG A 168 -22.67 -5.72 17.30
N ASN A 169 -23.70 -5.28 16.58
CA ASN A 169 -24.77 -4.41 17.06
C ASN A 169 -24.34 -3.01 17.49
N LEU A 170 -23.32 -2.44 16.82
CA LEU A 170 -23.09 -1.00 16.84
C LEU A 170 -24.01 -0.30 15.82
#